data_AF-A0A0L7K342-F1
#
_entry.id   AF-A0A0L7K342-F1
#
_cell.length_a   1.000
_cell.length_b   1.000
_cell.length_c   1.000
_cell.angle_alpha   90.00
_cell.angle_beta   90.00
_cell.angle_gamma   90.00
#
_symmetry.space_group_name_H-M   'P 1'
#
loop_
_entity.id
_entity.type
_entity.pdbx_description
1 polymer ?
#
loop_
_entity_poly.entity_id
_entity_poly.type
_entity_poly.pdbx_seq_one_letter_code
_entity_poly.pdbx_strand_id
1 'polypeptide(L)'
;MNRNRRNIQPTKYTRDLPLITGESAKYWESKLTESLSTTVNIQQQYNKLEGVLKLLLNELPRSKEEEKVFINQETNDLLEKRRLLYKRKRTKEIQLEITKISKLINRNISNEKKGKRQEILEKFISKTGALRKAYKELSEKS
;
A
#
# COMPACT_ATOMS: atom_id res chain seq x y z
N MET A 1 15.51 -29.99 -28.03
CA MET A 1 16.40 -29.29 -27.07
C MET A 1 16.06 -27.81 -27.10
N ASN A 2 15.57 -27.22 -26.00
CA ASN A 2 15.06 -25.84 -25.99
C ASN A 2 15.89 -25.00 -25.00
N ARG A 3 16.89 -24.26 -25.52
CA ARG A 3 17.78 -23.39 -24.74
C ARG A 3 17.40 -21.94 -25.04
N ASN A 4 16.49 -21.36 -24.25
CA ASN A 4 16.29 -19.90 -24.17
C ASN A 4 15.37 -19.54 -22.98
N ARG A 5 15.68 -20.02 -21.76
CA ARG A 5 15.11 -19.42 -20.55
C ARG A 5 16.02 -18.26 -20.14
N ARG A 6 15.60 -17.03 -20.43
CA ARG A 6 16.25 -15.82 -19.89
C ARG A 6 16.13 -15.89 -18.37
N ASN A 7 17.27 -15.93 -17.67
CA ASN A 7 17.31 -15.92 -16.21
C ASN A 7 17.06 -14.48 -15.76
N ILE A 8 15.78 -14.13 -15.55
CA ILE A 8 15.39 -12.80 -15.09
C ILE A 8 15.65 -12.76 -13.58
N GLN A 9 16.67 -12.03 -13.17
CA GLN A 9 16.96 -11.80 -11.76
C GLN A 9 15.77 -11.06 -11.12
N PRO A 10 15.24 -11.52 -9.97
CA PRO A 10 14.13 -10.86 -9.31
C PRO A 10 14.53 -9.44 -8.93
N THR A 11 13.79 -8.45 -9.43
CA THR A 11 14.01 -7.04 -9.06
C THR A 11 13.52 -6.79 -7.63
N LYS A 12 14.08 -5.80 -6.94
CA LYS A 12 13.78 -5.47 -5.54
C LYS A 12 12.31 -5.07 -5.24
N TYR A 13 11.43 -5.10 -6.24
CA TYR A 13 9.99 -4.81 -6.14
C TYR A 13 9.13 -6.07 -5.93
N THR A 14 9.71 -7.27 -5.91
CA THR A 14 8.99 -8.51 -5.60
C THR A 14 8.73 -8.72 -4.10
N ARG A 15 9.22 -7.84 -3.22
CA ARG A 15 9.10 -8.01 -1.76
C ARG A 15 7.68 -7.89 -1.23
N ASP A 16 6.81 -7.16 -1.94
CA ASP A 16 5.43 -6.94 -1.51
C ASP A 16 4.42 -7.82 -2.27
N LEU A 17 4.93 -8.71 -3.14
CA LEU A 17 4.09 -9.71 -3.78
C LEU A 17 4.02 -10.94 -2.87
N PRO A 18 2.81 -11.39 -2.50
CA PRO A 18 2.67 -12.57 -1.66
C PRO A 18 3.39 -13.76 -2.29
N LEU A 19 4.17 -14.45 -1.45
CA LEU A 19 5.03 -15.55 -1.86
C LEU A 19 4.15 -16.75 -2.22
N ILE A 20 3.81 -16.90 -3.50
CA ILE A 20 3.11 -18.08 -3.99
C ILE A 20 4.14 -19.21 -4.08
N THR A 21 4.06 -20.21 -3.21
CA THR A 21 4.98 -21.37 -3.19
C THR A 21 4.25 -22.67 -3.47
N GLY A 22 4.95 -23.66 -4.03
CA GLY A 22 4.46 -25.03 -4.16
C GLY A 22 3.42 -25.22 -5.27
N GLU A 23 2.32 -25.90 -4.96
CA GLU A 23 1.29 -26.30 -5.93
C GLU A 23 0.50 -25.12 -6.50
N SER A 24 0.22 -24.10 -5.68
CA SER A 24 -0.46 -22.87 -6.11
C SER A 24 0.35 -22.08 -7.14
N ALA A 25 1.69 -22.09 -7.04
CA ALA A 25 2.54 -21.41 -8.02
C ALA A 25 2.45 -22.08 -9.39
N LYS A 26 2.54 -23.41 -9.41
CA LYS A 26 2.42 -24.22 -10.64
C LYS A 26 1.04 -24.09 -11.28
N TYR A 27 -0.02 -23.99 -10.46
CA TYR A 27 -1.39 -23.75 -10.93
C TYR A 27 -1.51 -22.42 -11.67
N TRP A 28 -1.00 -21.33 -11.08
CA TRP A 28 -1.06 -20.00 -11.70
C TRP A 28 -0.16 -19.87 -12.93
N GLU A 29 1.03 -20.48 -12.92
CA GLU A 29 1.89 -20.56 -14.11
C GLU A 29 1.18 -21.29 -15.27
N SER A 30 0.50 -22.39 -14.97
CA SER A 30 -0.30 -23.12 -15.97
C SER A 30 -1.44 -22.27 -16.52
N LYS A 31 -2.19 -21.57 -15.65
CA LYS A 31 -3.29 -20.67 -16.06
C LYS A 31 -2.82 -19.48 -16.89
N LEU A 32 -1.68 -18.89 -16.54
CA LEU A 32 -1.06 -17.80 -17.32
C LEU A 32 -0.63 -18.29 -18.70
N THR A 33 0.00 -19.46 -18.77
CA THR A 33 0.43 -20.06 -20.04
C THR A 33 -0.77 -20.42 -20.93
N GLU A 34 -1.86 -20.90 -20.34
CA GLU A 34 -3.14 -21.16 -21.03
C GLU A 34 -3.76 -19.88 -21.61
N SER A 35 -3.68 -18.76 -20.89
CA SER A 35 -4.21 -17.47 -21.34
C SER A 35 -3.47 -16.87 -22.55
N LEU A 36 -2.21 -17.28 -22.74
CA LEU A 36 -1.32 -16.83 -23.83
C LEU A 36 -1.34 -17.75 -25.06
N SER A 37 -2.38 -18.60 -25.20
CA SER A 37 -2.43 -19.56 -26.32
C SER A 37 -2.47 -18.86 -27.68
N THR A 38 -1.64 -19.34 -28.60
CA THR A 38 -1.37 -18.75 -29.92
C THR A 38 -2.50 -18.88 -30.95
N THR A 39 -3.62 -19.50 -30.57
CA THR A 39 -4.76 -19.79 -31.47
C THR A 39 -5.83 -18.71 -31.46
N VAL A 40 -5.69 -17.67 -30.63
CA VAL A 40 -6.70 -16.63 -30.40
C VAL A 40 -6.13 -15.24 -30.69
N ASN A 41 -6.94 -14.27 -31.11
CA ASN A 41 -6.53 -12.90 -31.36
C ASN A 41 -5.83 -12.28 -30.12
N ILE A 42 -4.75 -11.53 -30.35
CA ILE A 42 -3.93 -10.86 -29.32
C ILE A 42 -4.79 -10.10 -28.29
N GLN A 43 -5.83 -9.36 -28.73
CA GLN A 43 -6.67 -8.60 -27.80
C GLN A 43 -7.46 -9.52 -26.84
N GLN A 44 -7.90 -10.67 -27.32
CA GLN A 44 -8.60 -11.65 -26.50
C GLN A 44 -7.64 -12.36 -25.52
N GLN A 45 -6.37 -12.52 -25.89
CA GLN A 45 -5.33 -13.00 -24.98
C GLN A 45 -5.09 -11.98 -23.84
N TYR A 46 -5.01 -10.68 -24.15
CA TYR A 46 -4.89 -9.63 -23.15
C TYR A 46 -6.07 -9.62 -22.17
N ASN A 47 -7.30 -9.69 -22.68
CA ASN A 47 -8.50 -9.69 -21.83
C ASN A 47 -8.54 -10.92 -20.90
N LYS A 48 -8.11 -12.10 -21.40
CA LYS A 48 -8.01 -13.32 -20.59
C LYS A 48 -6.93 -13.19 -19.51
N LEU A 49 -5.76 -12.67 -19.88
CA LEU A 49 -4.65 -12.42 -18.95
C LEU A 49 -5.08 -11.44 -17.85
N GLU A 50 -5.75 -10.35 -18.20
CA GLU A 50 -6.28 -9.38 -17.24
C GLU A 50 -7.28 -10.02 -16.27
N GLY A 51 -8.16 -10.89 -16.76
CA GLY A 51 -9.09 -11.66 -15.92
C GLY A 51 -8.37 -12.56 -14.92
N VAL A 52 -7.35 -13.29 -15.36
CA VAL A 52 -6.53 -14.15 -14.50
C VAL A 52 -5.78 -13.34 -13.44
N LEU A 53 -5.22 -12.18 -13.81
CA LEU A 53 -4.53 -11.28 -12.88
C LEU A 53 -5.47 -10.71 -11.81
N LYS A 54 -6.71 -10.34 -12.19
CA LYS A 54 -7.72 -9.86 -11.23
C LYS A 54 -8.12 -10.94 -10.23
N LEU A 55 -8.28 -12.19 -10.68
CA LEU A 55 -8.59 -13.32 -9.81
C LEU A 55 -7.43 -13.60 -8.83
N LEU A 56 -6.21 -13.65 -9.35
CA LEU A 56 -5.01 -13.84 -8.55
C LEU A 56 -4.88 -12.74 -7.48
N LEU A 57 -5.08 -11.47 -7.82
CA LEU A 57 -5.05 -10.35 -6.85
C LEU A 57 -6.11 -10.45 -5.75
N ASN A 58 -7.23 -11.13 -6.00
CA ASN A 58 -8.28 -11.35 -5.01
C ASN A 58 -8.01 -12.57 -4.12
N GLU A 59 -7.38 -13.62 -4.66
CA GLU A 59 -7.08 -14.86 -3.95
C GLU A 59 -5.76 -14.84 -3.19
N LEU A 60 -4.85 -13.94 -3.57
CA LEU A 60 -3.61 -13.74 -2.85
C LEU A 60 -3.90 -13.34 -1.39
N PRO A 61 -3.25 -13.98 -0.39
CA PRO A 61 -3.37 -13.56 1.00
C PRO A 61 -2.84 -12.14 1.10
N ARG A 62 -3.73 -11.16 1.17
CA ARG A 62 -3.38 -9.82 1.65
C ARG A 62 -2.82 -10.08 3.03
N SER A 63 -1.53 -9.79 3.24
CA SER A 63 -0.94 -9.97 4.57
C SER A 63 -1.82 -9.18 5.53
N LYS A 64 -2.58 -9.91 6.35
CA LYS A 64 -3.14 -9.39 7.59
C LYS A 64 -2.03 -9.29 8.63
N GLU A 65 -0.81 -8.95 8.21
CA GLU A 65 0.01 -8.15 9.09
C GLU A 65 -0.83 -6.90 9.25
N GLU A 66 -1.52 -6.87 10.39
CA GLU A 66 -2.23 -5.73 10.91
C GLU A 66 -1.54 -4.52 10.33
N GLU A 67 -2.24 -3.77 9.48
CA GLU A 67 -1.85 -2.41 9.20
C GLU A 67 -1.95 -1.75 10.58
N LYS A 68 -0.91 -1.95 11.41
CA LYS A 68 -0.72 -1.30 12.69
C LYS A 68 -0.59 0.11 12.21
N VAL A 69 -1.73 0.79 12.22
CA VAL A 69 -1.81 2.20 11.97
C VAL A 69 -0.80 2.74 12.96
N PHE A 70 0.39 3.06 12.45
CA PHE A 70 1.53 3.45 13.27
C PHE A 70 1.21 4.88 13.67
N ILE A 71 0.30 4.97 14.63
CA ILE A 71 -0.15 6.17 15.31
C ILE A 71 0.90 6.40 16.38
N ASN A 72 1.44 7.61 16.45
CA ASN A 72 2.43 7.94 17.47
C ASN A 72 1.88 7.66 18.88
N GLN A 73 2.75 7.31 19.82
CA GLN A 73 2.37 7.04 21.21
C GLN A 73 1.56 8.19 21.81
N GLU A 74 1.95 9.44 21.53
CA GLU A 74 1.23 10.63 21.97
C GLU A 74 -0.23 10.65 21.48
N THR A 75 -0.45 10.30 20.21
CA THR A 75 -1.78 10.25 19.61
C THR A 75 -2.61 9.10 20.19
N ASN A 76 -1.99 7.97 20.53
CA ASN A 76 -2.63 6.87 21.26
C ASN A 76 -3.03 7.27 22.70
N ASP A 77 -2.16 7.99 23.41
CA ASP A 77 -2.47 8.48 24.76
C ASP A 77 -3.65 9.46 24.74
N LEU A 78 -3.74 10.31 23.73
CA LEU A 78 -4.88 11.21 23.53
C LEU A 78 -6.18 10.44 23.22
N LEU A 79 -6.10 9.36 22.44
CA LEU A 79 -7.24 8.49 22.16
C LEU A 79 -7.76 7.82 23.44
N GLU A 80 -6.88 7.31 24.29
CA GLU A 80 -7.28 6.73 25.59
C GLU A 80 -7.83 7.79 26.55
N LYS A 81 -7.21 8.98 26.64
CA LYS A 81 -7.75 10.10 27.43
C LYS A 81 -9.18 10.44 26.99
N ARG A 82 -9.42 10.54 25.68
CA ARG A 82 -10.77 10.78 25.14
C ARG A 82 -11.73 9.64 25.49
N ARG A 83 -11.28 8.38 25.43
CA ARG A 83 -12.08 7.21 25.79
C ARG A 83 -12.51 7.25 27.25
N LEU A 84 -11.61 7.63 28.15
CA LEU A 84 -11.90 7.78 29.58
C LEU A 84 -12.92 8.91 29.84
N LEU A 85 -12.85 10.02 29.10
CA LEU A 85 -13.83 11.10 29.23
C LEU A 85 -15.23 10.68 28.80
N TYR A 86 -15.38 9.83 27.78
CA TYR A 86 -16.68 9.29 27.37
C TYR A 86 -17.34 8.40 28.44
N LYS A 87 -16.56 7.80 29.35
CA LYS A 87 -17.09 7.00 30.46
C LYS A 87 -17.63 7.85 31.61
N ARG A 88 -17.32 9.16 31.64
CA ARG A 88 -17.76 10.08 32.71
C ARG A 88 -19.15 10.63 32.41
N LYS A 89 -19.84 11.12 33.46
CA LYS A 89 -21.12 11.82 33.31
C LYS A 89 -20.94 13.04 32.41
N ARG A 90 -21.83 13.23 31.45
CA ARG A 90 -21.72 14.30 30.44
C ARG A 90 -21.98 15.67 31.09
N THR A 91 -20.92 16.45 31.28
CA THR A 91 -20.99 17.87 31.68
C THR A 91 -20.47 18.78 30.56
N LYS A 92 -20.77 20.08 30.63
CA LYS A 92 -20.27 21.07 29.65
C LYS A 92 -18.74 21.09 29.60
N GLU A 93 -18.08 20.97 30.75
CA GLU A 93 -16.62 20.91 30.87
C GLU A 93 -16.04 19.68 30.17
N ILE A 94 -16.63 18.50 30.42
CA ILE A 94 -16.21 17.24 29.78
C ILE A 94 -16.40 17.31 28.26
N GLN A 95 -17.49 17.92 27.78
CA GLN A 95 -17.69 18.13 26.34
C GLN A 95 -16.62 19.04 25.74
N LEU A 96 -16.28 20.16 26.40
CA LEU A 96 -15.23 21.06 25.95
C LEU A 96 -13.87 20.35 25.89
N GLU A 97 -13.56 19.52 26.89
CA GLU A 97 -12.33 18.74 26.96
C GLU A 97 -12.24 17.70 25.84
N ILE A 98 -13.34 16.97 25.57
CA ILE A 98 -13.43 16.03 24.43
C ILE A 98 -13.21 16.75 23.10
N THR A 99 -13.78 17.95 22.92
CA THR A 99 -13.59 18.75 21.70
C THR A 99 -12.13 19.19 21.56
N LYS A 100 -11.48 19.63 22.63
CA LYS A 100 -10.05 20.00 22.63
C LYS A 100 -9.18 18.80 22.24
N ILE A 101 -9.39 17.64 22.87
CA ILE A 101 -8.62 16.42 22.59
C ILE A 101 -8.85 15.95 21.15
N SER A 102 -10.08 16.01 20.65
CA SER A 102 -10.39 15.60 19.26
C SER A 102 -9.71 16.49 18.22
N LYS A 103 -9.63 17.81 18.47
CA LYS A 103 -8.87 18.72 17.60
C LYS A 103 -7.38 18.38 17.60
N LEU A 104 -6.82 18.03 18.75
CA LEU A 104 -5.41 17.68 18.88
C LEU A 104 -5.07 16.36 18.18
N ILE A 105 -5.91 15.32 18.36
CA ILE A 105 -5.79 14.04 17.64
C ILE A 105 -5.76 14.28 16.12
N ASN A 106 -6.70 15.07 15.61
CA ASN A 106 -6.77 15.33 14.16
C ASN A 106 -5.54 16.06 13.63
N ARG A 107 -4.99 17.01 14.40
CA ARG A 107 -3.76 17.72 14.05
C ARG A 107 -2.56 16.76 14.01
N ASN A 108 -2.40 15.92 15.04
CA ASN A 108 -1.28 14.99 15.12
C ASN A 108 -1.33 13.96 13.97
N ILE A 109 -2.51 13.39 13.69
CA ILE A 109 -2.69 12.46 12.55
C ILE A 109 -2.35 13.16 11.22
N SER A 110 -2.76 14.41 11.04
CA SER A 110 -2.45 15.18 9.82
C SER A 110 -0.95 15.39 9.64
N ASN A 111 -0.26 15.77 10.72
CA ASN A 111 1.18 15.98 10.74
C ASN A 111 1.96 14.68 10.50
N GLU A 112 1.57 13.59 11.17
CA GLU A 112 2.15 12.25 10.97
C GLU A 112 2.02 11.79 9.51
N LYS A 113 0.84 11.96 8.91
CA LYS A 113 0.62 11.65 7.49
C LYS A 113 1.51 12.49 6.58
N LYS A 114 1.69 13.78 6.88
CA LYS A 114 2.57 14.67 6.13
C LYS A 114 4.04 14.23 6.25
N GLY A 115 4.49 13.90 7.46
CA GLY A 115 5.83 13.39 7.71
C GLY A 115 6.13 12.09 6.97
N LYS A 116 5.22 11.10 7.03
CA LYS A 116 5.37 9.83 6.30
C LYS A 116 5.47 10.04 4.79
N ARG A 117 4.64 10.93 4.23
CA ARG A 117 4.74 11.27 2.80
C ARG A 117 6.11 11.86 2.47
N GLN A 118 6.61 12.77 3.30
CA GLN A 118 7.91 13.39 3.11
C GLN A 118 9.05 12.37 3.19
N GLU A 119 9.04 11.48 4.19
CA GLU A 119 10.03 10.41 4.37
C GLU A 119 10.06 9.45 3.17
N ILE A 120 8.88 9.06 2.68
CA ILE A 120 8.76 8.23 1.47
C ILE A 120 9.38 8.95 0.28
N LEU A 121 9.06 10.23 0.08
CA LEU A 121 9.65 11.04 -0.98
C LEU A 121 11.17 11.09 -0.87
N GLU A 122 11.73 11.40 0.31
CA GLU A 122 13.17 11.44 0.56
C GLU A 122 13.86 10.10 0.30
N LYS A 123 13.22 9.00 0.67
CA LYS A 123 13.69 7.64 0.39
C LYS A 123 13.72 7.35 -1.10
N PHE A 124 12.69 7.75 -1.85
CA PHE A 124 12.66 7.58 -3.30
C PHE A 124 13.68 8.49 -3.99
N ILE A 125 13.77 9.75 -3.58
CA ILE A 125 14.78 10.74 -3.98
C ILE A 125 16.19 10.17 -3.84
N SER A 126 16.52 9.65 -2.66
CA SER A 126 17.84 9.11 -2.34
C SER A 126 18.15 7.83 -3.13
N LYS A 127 17.12 7.03 -3.45
CA LYS A 127 17.26 5.73 -4.11
C LYS A 127 17.32 5.80 -5.63
N THR A 128 16.57 6.71 -6.27
CA THR A 128 16.45 6.76 -7.75
C THR A 128 17.08 7.99 -8.39
N GLY A 129 17.46 9.02 -7.63
CA GLY A 129 18.18 10.20 -8.13
C GLY A 129 17.44 11.07 -9.17
N ALA A 130 16.21 10.70 -9.57
CA ALA A 130 15.47 11.32 -10.67
C ALA A 130 14.62 12.55 -10.26
N LEU A 131 15.10 13.30 -9.26
CA LEU A 131 14.47 14.52 -8.72
C LEU A 131 14.26 15.61 -9.76
N ARG A 132 15.19 15.74 -10.73
CA ARG A 132 15.24 16.86 -11.67
C ARG A 132 14.01 16.93 -12.59
N LYS A 133 13.39 15.78 -12.89
CA LYS A 133 12.18 15.68 -13.71
C LYS A 133 10.92 16.04 -12.92
N ALA A 134 10.80 15.52 -11.70
CA ALA A 134 9.67 15.82 -10.81
C ALA A 134 9.65 17.28 -10.36
N TYR A 135 10.83 17.88 -10.10
CA TYR A 135 10.93 19.28 -9.71
C TYR A 135 10.63 20.24 -10.88
N LYS A 136 11.04 19.91 -12.11
CA LYS A 136 10.75 20.70 -13.32
C LYS A 136 9.25 20.75 -13.64
N GLU A 137 8.56 19.61 -13.52
CA GLU A 137 7.10 19.56 -13.74
C GLU A 137 6.29 20.30 -12.66
N LEU A 138 6.83 20.46 -11.45
CA LEU A 138 6.22 21.23 -10.38
C LEU A 138 6.44 22.74 -10.51
N SER A 139 7.61 23.19 -10.99
CA SER A 139 7.92 24.62 -11.13
C SER A 139 7.29 25.29 -12.35
N GLU A 140 6.96 24.54 -13.40
CA GLU A 140 6.31 25.07 -14.62
C GLU A 140 4.78 25.20 -14.49
N LYS A 141 4.20 24.76 -13.36
CA LYS A 141 2.75 24.82 -13.08
C LYS A 141 2.36 25.79 -11.95
N SER A 142 3.31 26.54 -11.40
CA SER A 142 3.07 27.63 -10.43
C SER A 142 2.97 28.98 -11.11
#